data_AF-A0A7V2IQA9-F1
#
_entry.id   AF-A0A7V2IQA9-F1
#
_cell.length_a   1.000
_cell.length_b   1.000
_cell.length_c   1.000
_cell.angle_alpha   90.00
_cell.angle_beta   90.00
_cell.angle_gamma   90.00
#
_symmetry.space_group_name_H-M   'P 1'
#
loop_
_entity.id
_entity.type
_entity.pdbx_description
1 polymer ?
#
loop_
_entity_poly.entity_id
_entity_poly.type
_entity_poly.pdbx_seq_one_letter_code
_entity_poly.pdbx_strand_id
1 'polypeptide(L)'
;MGVLQVRKPNGRMPPQIVAPSVSWLTRWRLRFAALRLRRGALREDVYRLARWLRYEVVAEADAEASESTTVDVVLTEAGQVAGLTRSGTVLEAGEAGACAGVWRFLASLGVRRCHLDARLDRDQLMETVVFLWALRAAVAARRMSGPGRSALAALYTEPGVHIACTEVSLRGAELRVRSSYCTTQFDHIVDWFERGPRTLRDHRTYFRAAGLYAGMAVMLVTGPSLFYASIHALWYEAILLGLASVVLFGLVYVAMMVIGRVEYDNEEKTEQLARALQDLHRYTDRIGTDLDRARQVQEKFLPRPERMPHQQHIRWASRFEPAERVGGDYFDVAAVDEDRVVILFSDVCGHGMSAAFLTAVLKSTFLGWLDHHTGLDTLANELNSHLVRLAPSGSFAAVFLALYDTRCGRLEYANCGHQPEPWLCPAEAKETVRPLSNARNLLLGIEPRLALQIRSLYLKPGDTLLFVSDGVVESAGEDDPYRTGELTAFLGQRRAAEVGRLVDEIRAWADGPRAAPARLDDRAILGLQVRALACERPTVDQMAADAYVI
;
A
#
# COMPACT_ATOMS: atom_id res chain seq x y z
N MET A 1 17.17 35.27 -36.43
CA MET A 1 18.24 35.12 -37.46
C MET A 1 19.58 35.13 -36.77
N GLY A 2 20.43 34.13 -37.04
CA GLY A 2 21.77 33.98 -36.43
C GLY A 2 22.19 32.52 -36.30
N VAL A 3 22.15 31.79 -37.43
CA VAL A 3 22.52 30.37 -37.53
C VAL A 3 24.04 30.23 -37.45
N LEU A 4 24.57 29.57 -36.41
CA LEU A 4 25.95 29.08 -36.42
C LEU A 4 26.00 27.75 -37.20
N GLN A 5 25.94 27.85 -38.53
CA GLN A 5 26.24 26.75 -39.44
C GLN A 5 27.75 26.68 -39.64
N VAL A 6 28.39 25.63 -39.13
CA VAL A 6 29.70 25.20 -39.61
C VAL A 6 29.48 23.99 -40.50
N ARG A 7 29.32 24.23 -41.81
CA ARG A 7 29.38 23.18 -42.83
C ARG A 7 30.84 23.02 -43.24
N LYS A 8 31.36 21.80 -43.24
CA LYS A 8 32.59 21.45 -43.99
C LYS A 8 32.32 20.31 -44.98
N PRO A 9 33.06 20.28 -46.09
CA PRO A 9 32.75 19.53 -47.30
C PRO A 9 33.33 18.12 -47.26
N ASN A 10 32.73 17.23 -48.06
CA ASN A 10 33.10 15.83 -48.34
C ASN A 10 32.46 14.79 -47.41
N GLY A 11 31.46 14.08 -47.97
CA GLY A 11 30.71 13.00 -47.34
C GLY A 11 31.54 11.74 -47.09
N ARG A 12 32.38 11.76 -46.05
CA ARG A 12 32.85 10.56 -45.36
C ARG A 12 32.46 10.66 -43.90
N MET A 13 31.79 9.63 -43.38
CA MET A 13 31.55 9.46 -41.94
C MET A 13 32.92 9.45 -41.22
N PRO A 14 33.12 10.24 -40.15
CA PRO A 14 34.24 10.02 -39.25
C PRO A 14 34.01 8.74 -38.43
N PRO A 15 35.08 8.02 -38.06
CA PRO A 15 34.98 6.81 -37.24
C PRO A 15 34.35 7.15 -35.88
N GLN A 16 33.62 6.18 -35.31
CA GLN A 16 33.01 6.25 -33.98
C GLN A 16 33.99 6.86 -32.96
N ILE A 17 33.61 8.00 -32.38
CA ILE A 17 34.40 8.66 -31.34
C ILE A 17 34.08 7.95 -30.02
N VAL A 18 35.02 7.14 -29.54
CA VAL A 18 35.06 6.69 -28.14
C VAL A 18 35.15 7.96 -27.28
N ALA A 19 34.17 8.19 -26.40
CA ALA A 19 34.11 9.35 -25.52
C ALA A 19 35.41 9.42 -24.68
N PRO A 20 36.24 10.48 -24.80
CA PRO A 20 37.47 10.55 -24.03
C PRO A 20 37.13 10.91 -22.58
N SER A 21 37.47 10.01 -21.65
CA SER A 21 37.51 10.34 -20.22
C SER A 21 38.36 11.60 -20.04
N VAL A 22 37.82 12.61 -19.36
CA VAL A 22 38.50 13.88 -19.12
C VAL A 22 39.83 13.62 -18.38
N SER A 23 40.96 13.89 -19.05
CA SER A 23 42.31 13.59 -18.55
C SER A 23 42.63 14.25 -17.20
N TRP A 24 43.58 13.68 -16.46
CA TRP A 24 43.99 14.15 -15.12
C TRP A 24 44.43 15.63 -15.06
N LEU A 25 45.00 16.16 -16.15
CA LEU A 25 45.40 17.58 -16.29
C LEU A 25 44.19 18.54 -16.30
N THR A 26 43.03 18.09 -16.79
CA THR A 26 41.79 18.89 -16.76
C THR A 26 41.16 18.90 -15.36
N ARG A 27 41.34 17.83 -14.56
CA ARG A 27 40.91 17.77 -13.15
C ARG A 27 41.62 18.80 -12.27
N TRP A 28 42.89 19.11 -12.54
CA TRP A 28 43.65 20.12 -11.78
C TRP A 28 43.14 21.55 -12.03
N ARG A 29 42.79 21.88 -13.29
CA ARG A 29 42.14 23.15 -13.65
C ARG A 29 40.71 23.26 -13.12
N LEU A 30 39.95 22.17 -13.11
CA LEU A 30 38.64 22.06 -12.47
C LEU A 30 38.73 22.21 -10.94
N ARG A 31 39.78 21.69 -10.29
CA ARG A 31 40.02 21.90 -8.84
C ARG A 31 40.27 23.36 -8.46
N PHE A 32 41.03 24.12 -9.27
CA PHE A 32 41.23 25.56 -9.03
C PHE A 32 39.97 26.41 -9.33
N ALA A 33 39.18 26.01 -10.34
CA ALA A 33 37.86 26.57 -10.61
C ALA A 33 36.87 26.31 -9.45
N ALA A 34 36.84 25.07 -8.95
CA ALA A 34 36.07 24.65 -7.78
C ALA A 34 36.47 25.42 -6.52
N LEU A 35 37.75 25.76 -6.34
CA LEU A 35 38.23 26.60 -5.24
C LEU A 35 37.70 28.04 -5.28
N ARG A 36 37.46 28.62 -6.47
CA ARG A 36 36.81 29.94 -6.62
C ARG A 36 35.29 29.87 -6.43
N LEU A 37 34.63 28.82 -6.90
CA LEU A 37 33.19 28.57 -6.68
C LEU A 37 32.86 28.19 -5.22
N ARG A 38 33.80 27.55 -4.51
CA ARG A 38 33.67 27.13 -3.09
C ARG A 38 33.48 28.28 -2.09
N ARG A 39 33.60 29.55 -2.51
CA ARG A 39 33.52 30.75 -1.66
C ARG A 39 32.32 31.69 -1.94
N GLY A 40 31.32 31.30 -2.73
CA GLY A 40 30.20 32.19 -3.11
C GLY A 40 28.79 31.61 -2.98
N ALA A 41 27.78 32.47 -3.15
CA ALA A 41 26.34 32.19 -3.03
C ALA A 41 25.83 30.98 -3.84
N LEU A 42 26.51 30.62 -4.94
CA LEU A 42 26.15 29.46 -5.76
C LEU A 42 26.28 28.13 -4.99
N ARG A 43 27.20 28.05 -4.02
CA ARG A 43 27.40 26.84 -3.21
C ARG A 43 26.17 26.57 -2.35
N GLU A 44 25.68 27.59 -1.65
CA GLU A 44 24.51 27.47 -0.78
C GLU A 44 23.26 27.05 -1.57
N ASP A 45 23.08 27.60 -2.77
CA ASP A 45 21.98 27.25 -3.66
C ASP A 45 22.04 25.78 -4.13
N VAL A 46 23.23 25.24 -4.42
CA VAL A 46 23.36 23.81 -4.79
C VAL A 46 23.05 22.90 -3.58
N TYR A 47 23.43 23.33 -2.36
CA TYR A 47 23.12 22.57 -1.15
C TYR A 47 21.61 22.53 -0.90
N ARG A 48 20.92 23.66 -1.08
CA ARG A 48 19.47 23.75 -1.00
C ARG A 48 18.80 22.92 -2.08
N LEU A 49 19.27 23.00 -3.32
CA LEU A 49 18.74 22.20 -4.44
C LEU A 49 18.88 20.69 -4.18
N ALA A 50 20.02 20.24 -3.66
CA ALA A 50 20.25 18.83 -3.33
C ALA A 50 19.36 18.35 -2.16
N ARG A 51 19.18 19.20 -1.15
CA ARG A 51 18.25 18.92 -0.04
C ARG A 51 16.82 18.81 -0.54
N TRP A 52 16.40 19.76 -1.37
CA TRP A 52 15.08 19.81 -1.98
C TRP A 52 14.76 18.54 -2.79
N LEU A 53 15.65 18.14 -3.70
CA LEU A 53 15.49 16.90 -4.47
C LEU A 53 15.38 15.66 -3.56
N ARG A 54 16.15 15.60 -2.48
CA ARG A 54 16.19 14.43 -1.60
C ARG A 54 15.01 14.34 -0.62
N TYR A 55 14.52 15.45 -0.11
CA TYR A 55 13.56 15.44 1.00
C TYR A 55 12.15 15.85 0.60
N GLU A 56 11.96 16.72 -0.39
CA GLU A 56 10.62 17.09 -0.84
C GLU A 56 10.18 16.20 -2.02
N VAL A 57 11.06 16.03 -3.02
CA VAL A 57 10.68 15.30 -4.25
C VAL A 57 10.60 13.78 -4.04
N VAL A 58 11.50 13.21 -3.24
CA VAL A 58 11.58 11.76 -2.98
C VAL A 58 10.66 11.31 -1.83
N ALA A 59 10.42 12.14 -0.80
CA ALA A 59 9.55 11.75 0.31
C ALA A 59 8.06 11.71 -0.07
N GLU A 60 7.63 12.53 -1.04
CA GLU A 60 6.28 12.48 -1.63
C GLU A 60 6.12 11.42 -2.72
N ALA A 61 7.15 10.60 -2.99
CA ALA A 61 7.06 9.47 -3.90
C ALA A 61 6.90 8.21 -3.04
N ASP A 62 5.75 7.54 -3.15
CA ASP A 62 5.50 6.27 -2.48
C ASP A 62 6.68 5.31 -2.68
N ALA A 63 7.03 4.59 -1.61
CA ALA A 63 8.23 3.77 -1.47
C ALA A 63 8.43 2.67 -2.55
N GLU A 64 7.46 2.48 -3.45
CA GLU A 64 7.48 1.50 -4.54
C GLU A 64 7.89 2.07 -5.92
N ALA A 65 7.97 3.40 -6.11
CA ALA A 65 8.42 4.00 -7.38
C ALA A 65 9.96 4.04 -7.50
N SER A 66 10.59 2.88 -7.33
CA SER A 66 12.02 2.69 -7.52
C SER A 66 12.34 2.53 -9.01
N GLU A 67 12.86 3.59 -9.65
CA GLU A 67 14.11 3.56 -10.46
C GLU A 67 14.31 4.79 -11.37
N SER A 68 13.29 5.62 -11.64
CA SER A 68 13.44 6.68 -12.67
C SER A 68 12.68 7.99 -12.43
N THR A 69 12.57 8.48 -11.19
CA THR A 69 11.89 9.75 -10.91
C THR A 69 12.70 10.94 -11.43
N THR A 70 12.21 11.57 -12.50
CA THR A 70 12.83 12.77 -13.10
C THR A 70 12.01 14.02 -12.81
N VAL A 71 12.71 15.08 -12.45
CA VAL A 71 12.18 16.43 -12.22
C VAL A 71 12.53 17.30 -13.41
N ASP A 72 11.50 17.87 -14.02
CA ASP A 72 11.62 18.78 -15.14
C ASP A 72 11.38 20.21 -14.66
N VAL A 73 12.39 21.05 -14.84
CA VAL A 73 12.40 22.46 -14.45
C VAL A 73 12.39 23.33 -15.70
N VAL A 74 11.39 24.17 -15.86
CA VAL A 74 11.29 25.15 -16.96
C VAL A 74 11.77 26.52 -16.45
N LEU A 75 12.69 27.14 -17.19
CA LEU A 75 13.33 28.41 -16.81
C LEU A 75 12.95 29.55 -17.77
N THR A 76 12.71 30.74 -17.22
CA THR A 76 12.58 31.98 -17.99
C THR A 76 13.93 32.46 -18.53
N GLU A 77 13.93 33.45 -19.44
CA GLU A 77 15.18 34.08 -19.93
C GLU A 77 16.04 34.65 -18.80
N ALA A 78 15.38 35.16 -17.76
CA ALA A 78 16.01 35.75 -16.59
C ALA A 78 16.49 34.71 -15.57
N GLY A 79 16.26 33.40 -15.81
CA GLY A 79 16.65 32.32 -14.92
C GLY A 79 15.76 32.17 -13.68
N GLN A 80 14.48 32.50 -13.81
CA GLN A 80 13.45 32.18 -12.80
C GLN A 80 12.75 30.87 -13.18
N VAL A 81 12.33 30.08 -12.19
CA VAL A 81 11.57 28.84 -12.42
C VAL A 81 10.14 29.23 -12.85
N ALA A 82 9.79 28.93 -14.09
CA ALA A 82 8.48 29.21 -14.69
C ALA A 82 7.50 28.04 -14.51
N GLY A 83 8.01 26.83 -14.33
CA GLY A 83 7.22 25.63 -14.14
C GLY A 83 8.09 24.49 -13.63
N LEU A 84 7.50 23.64 -12.80
CA LEU A 84 8.17 22.51 -12.17
C LEU A 84 7.24 21.30 -12.27
N THR A 85 7.73 20.23 -12.90
CA THR A 85 6.94 18.99 -13.05
C THR A 85 7.76 17.77 -12.67
N ARG A 86 7.20 16.86 -11.90
CA ARG A 86 7.77 15.55 -11.56
C ARG A 86 7.06 14.48 -12.37
N SER A 87 7.73 13.78 -13.27
CA SER A 87 7.13 12.72 -14.10
C SER A 87 5.75 13.10 -14.72
N GLY A 88 5.54 14.40 -15.02
CA GLY A 88 4.27 14.93 -15.56
C GLY A 88 3.32 15.60 -14.55
N THR A 89 3.49 15.45 -13.24
CA THR A 89 2.67 16.14 -12.21
C THR A 89 3.28 17.48 -11.82
N VAL A 90 2.46 18.54 -11.73
CA VAL A 90 2.90 19.89 -11.36
C VAL A 90 3.25 19.95 -9.87
N LEU A 91 4.41 20.49 -9.55
CA LEU A 91 4.88 20.72 -8.18
C LEU A 91 4.83 22.22 -7.83
N GLU A 92 4.62 22.54 -6.56
CA GLU A 92 4.74 23.93 -6.07
C GLU A 92 6.21 24.37 -6.06
N ALA A 93 6.47 25.65 -6.36
CA ALA A 93 7.82 26.14 -6.59
C ALA A 93 8.72 26.17 -5.33
N GLY A 94 8.15 26.06 -4.12
CA GLY A 94 8.82 25.77 -2.83
C GLY A 94 10.25 26.30 -2.64
N GLU A 95 11.14 25.47 -2.08
CA GLU A 95 12.57 25.76 -1.92
C GLU A 95 13.32 25.78 -3.27
N ALA A 96 12.79 25.15 -4.33
CA ALA A 96 13.38 25.19 -5.68
C ALA A 96 13.46 26.62 -6.22
N GLY A 97 12.44 27.46 -5.98
CA GLY A 97 12.42 28.87 -6.36
C GLY A 97 13.45 29.72 -5.61
N ALA A 98 13.87 29.30 -4.41
CA ALA A 98 14.87 29.99 -3.61
C ALA A 98 16.31 29.79 -4.12
N CYS A 99 16.55 28.79 -4.99
CA CYS A 99 17.86 28.47 -5.57
C CYS A 99 18.22 29.36 -6.79
N ALA A 100 17.91 30.65 -6.71
CA ALA A 100 17.89 31.56 -7.86
C ALA A 100 19.27 31.77 -8.52
N GLY A 101 20.38 31.55 -7.82
CA GLY A 101 21.73 31.66 -8.36
C GLY A 101 22.08 30.51 -9.30
N VAL A 102 21.72 29.28 -8.95
CA VAL A 102 21.93 28.10 -9.82
C VAL A 102 21.09 28.22 -11.09
N TRP A 103 19.83 28.63 -10.98
CA TRP A 103 18.95 28.80 -12.14
C TRP A 103 19.38 29.93 -13.07
N ARG A 104 19.78 31.09 -12.52
CA ARG A 104 20.38 32.17 -13.31
C ARG A 104 21.66 31.74 -14.01
N PHE A 105 22.48 30.94 -13.34
CA PHE A 105 23.69 30.38 -13.96
C PHE A 105 23.34 29.46 -15.13
N LEU A 106 22.41 28.51 -14.97
CA LEU A 106 22.00 27.62 -16.06
C LEU A 106 21.32 28.37 -17.22
N ALA A 107 20.43 29.33 -16.93
CA ALA A 107 19.80 30.16 -17.96
C ALA A 107 20.81 30.98 -18.76
N SER A 108 21.87 31.46 -18.12
CA SER A 108 22.96 32.17 -18.80
C SER A 108 23.87 31.27 -19.67
N LEU A 109 23.71 29.95 -19.60
CA LEU A 109 24.27 28.98 -20.55
C LEU A 109 23.33 28.72 -21.74
N GLY A 110 22.14 29.34 -21.77
CA GLY A 110 21.10 29.10 -22.76
C GLY A 110 20.14 27.95 -22.40
N VAL A 111 20.22 27.40 -21.18
CA VAL A 111 19.33 26.33 -20.72
C VAL A 111 17.95 26.91 -20.39
N ARG A 112 16.90 26.38 -21.00
CA ARG A 112 15.49 26.74 -20.76
C ARG A 112 14.68 25.60 -20.14
N ARG A 113 15.15 24.36 -20.26
CA ARG A 113 14.56 23.22 -19.58
C ARG A 113 15.66 22.36 -18.97
N CYS A 114 15.47 21.92 -17.73
CA CYS A 114 16.42 21.09 -17.01
C CYS A 114 15.72 19.81 -16.55
N HIS A 115 16.21 18.66 -16.97
CA HIS A 115 15.77 17.34 -16.55
C HIS A 115 16.76 16.82 -15.50
N LEU A 116 16.36 16.82 -14.24
CA LEU A 116 17.18 16.40 -13.10
C LEU A 116 16.66 15.08 -12.54
N ASP A 117 17.54 14.12 -12.33
CA ASP A 117 17.21 12.92 -11.57
C ASP A 117 17.08 13.24 -10.08
N ALA A 118 16.00 12.78 -9.45
CA ALA A 118 15.71 13.04 -8.04
C ALA A 118 16.75 12.42 -7.08
N ARG A 119 17.52 11.42 -7.54
CA ARG A 119 18.56 10.74 -6.74
C ARG A 119 19.89 11.51 -6.66
N LEU A 120 20.02 12.63 -7.36
CA LEU A 120 21.27 13.38 -7.40
C LEU A 120 21.65 13.90 -6.01
N ASP A 121 22.84 13.52 -5.55
CA ASP A 121 23.41 14.02 -4.32
C ASP A 121 24.07 15.40 -4.49
N ARG A 122 24.43 15.99 -3.35
CA ARG A 122 25.04 17.32 -3.29
C ARG A 122 26.34 17.39 -4.09
N ASP A 123 27.18 16.37 -4.00
CA ASP A 123 28.51 16.40 -4.58
C ASP A 123 28.43 16.15 -6.09
N GLN A 124 27.50 15.30 -6.56
CA GLN A 124 27.14 15.11 -7.97
C GLN A 124 26.66 16.42 -8.64
N LEU A 125 25.75 17.15 -7.98
CA LEU A 125 25.28 18.45 -8.48
C LEU A 125 26.39 19.51 -8.49
N MET A 126 27.21 19.54 -7.44
CA MET A 126 28.32 20.49 -7.34
C MET A 126 29.34 20.28 -8.46
N GLU A 127 29.76 19.04 -8.70
CA GLU A 127 30.72 18.71 -9.76
C GLU A 127 30.15 19.02 -11.15
N THR A 128 28.85 18.77 -11.36
CA THR A 128 28.16 19.14 -12.61
C THR A 128 28.18 20.65 -12.85
N VAL A 129 27.85 21.45 -11.83
CA VAL A 129 27.85 22.93 -11.94
C VAL A 129 29.27 23.48 -12.16
N VAL A 130 30.26 22.96 -11.43
CA VAL A 130 31.67 23.32 -11.61
C VAL A 130 32.15 23.01 -13.03
N PHE A 131 31.77 21.85 -13.56
CA PHE A 131 32.11 21.46 -14.92
C PHE A 131 31.49 22.42 -15.95
N LEU A 132 30.19 22.69 -15.87
CA LEU A 132 29.50 23.61 -16.78
C LEU A 132 30.08 25.03 -16.71
N TRP A 133 30.48 25.48 -15.51
CA TRP A 133 31.11 26.78 -15.31
C TRP A 133 32.49 26.85 -15.98
N ALA A 134 33.30 25.81 -15.77
CA ALA A 134 34.63 25.72 -16.37
C ALA A 134 34.54 25.65 -17.89
N LEU A 135 33.55 24.95 -18.42
CA LEU A 135 33.27 24.88 -19.85
C LEU A 135 32.92 26.26 -20.42
N ARG A 136 32.01 27.01 -19.78
CA ARG A 136 31.66 28.37 -20.19
C ARG A 136 32.88 29.30 -20.21
N ALA A 137 33.68 29.25 -19.15
CA ALA A 137 34.89 30.06 -19.04
C ALA A 137 35.90 29.72 -20.15
N ALA A 138 36.05 28.44 -20.49
CA ALA A 138 36.92 27.99 -21.57
C ALA A 138 36.44 28.43 -22.96
N VAL A 139 35.12 28.41 -23.20
CA VAL A 139 34.50 28.89 -24.45
C VAL A 139 34.66 30.40 -24.60
N ALA A 140 34.35 31.17 -23.55
CA ALA A 140 34.46 32.64 -23.55
C ALA A 140 35.89 33.13 -23.79
N ALA A 141 36.89 32.40 -23.28
CA ALA A 141 38.30 32.76 -23.43
C ALA A 141 38.90 32.43 -24.82
N ARG A 142 38.13 31.87 -25.78
CA ARG A 142 38.60 31.34 -27.09
C ARG A 142 39.80 30.37 -27.00
N ARG A 143 40.09 29.81 -25.82
CA ARG A 143 41.29 29.00 -25.51
C ARG A 143 41.04 27.49 -25.60
N MET A 144 40.22 27.03 -26.55
CA MET A 144 39.93 25.60 -26.69
C MET A 144 40.81 24.94 -27.76
N SER A 145 41.80 24.17 -27.31
CA SER A 145 42.57 23.23 -28.13
C SER A 145 42.44 21.79 -27.58
N GLY A 146 42.35 20.81 -28.48
CA GLY A 146 42.28 19.38 -28.17
C GLY A 146 41.04 18.94 -27.35
N PRO A 147 41.20 18.25 -26.21
CA PRO A 147 40.14 17.52 -25.49
C PRO A 147 38.97 18.36 -24.96
N GLY A 148 39.12 19.68 -24.88
CA GLY A 148 38.01 20.60 -24.56
C GLY A 148 36.98 20.72 -25.68
N ARG A 149 37.39 20.57 -26.95
CA ARG A 149 36.46 20.56 -28.10
C ARG A 149 35.69 19.24 -28.20
N SER A 150 36.31 18.11 -27.81
CA SER A 150 35.64 16.81 -27.80
C SER A 150 34.64 16.69 -26.66
N ALA A 151 34.93 17.24 -25.47
CA ALA A 151 33.96 17.29 -24.37
C ALA A 151 32.74 18.17 -24.70
N LEU A 152 32.97 19.29 -25.38
CA LEU A 152 31.89 20.17 -25.84
C LEU A 152 31.06 19.52 -26.96
N ALA A 153 31.69 18.77 -27.87
CA ALA A 153 30.98 17.99 -28.88
C ALA A 153 30.17 16.82 -28.26
N ALA A 154 30.72 16.17 -27.24
CA ALA A 154 30.09 15.05 -26.55
C ALA A 154 28.88 15.46 -25.68
N LEU A 155 28.85 16.70 -25.18
CA LEU A 155 27.67 17.27 -24.50
C LEU A 155 26.44 17.31 -25.41
N TYR A 156 26.61 17.41 -26.73
CA TYR A 156 25.53 17.46 -27.71
C TYR A 156 25.20 16.07 -28.31
N THR A 157 25.89 15.00 -27.93
CA THR A 157 25.63 13.62 -28.41
C THR A 157 24.93 12.77 -27.33
N GLU A 158 24.31 11.65 -27.74
CA GLU A 158 23.94 10.57 -26.81
C GLU A 158 24.83 9.34 -27.09
N PRO A 159 25.41 8.70 -26.05
CA PRO A 159 25.38 9.10 -24.64
C PRO A 159 26.14 10.42 -24.38
N GLY A 160 25.75 11.12 -23.32
CA GLY A 160 26.29 12.42 -22.91
C GLY A 160 27.70 12.34 -22.32
N VAL A 161 28.13 13.38 -21.59
CA VAL A 161 29.41 13.38 -20.88
C VAL A 161 29.22 12.86 -19.46
N HIS A 162 29.97 11.80 -19.11
CA HIS A 162 29.97 11.24 -17.75
C HIS A 162 30.97 11.96 -16.84
N ILE A 163 30.49 12.45 -15.68
CA ILE A 163 31.27 13.19 -14.69
C ILE A 163 30.75 12.82 -13.29
N ALA A 164 31.62 12.34 -12.40
CA ALA A 164 31.31 12.11 -10.98
C ALA A 164 29.96 11.38 -10.77
N CYS A 165 29.83 10.16 -11.30
CA CYS A 165 28.60 9.36 -11.23
C CYS A 165 27.33 10.07 -11.75
N THR A 166 27.50 10.95 -12.75
CA THR A 166 26.42 11.72 -13.35
C THR A 166 26.62 11.73 -14.87
N GLU A 167 25.57 11.47 -15.63
CA GLU A 167 25.56 11.70 -17.08
C GLU A 167 24.95 13.06 -17.38
N VAL A 168 25.71 13.92 -18.06
CA VAL A 168 25.29 15.29 -18.41
C VAL A 168 25.22 15.43 -19.92
N SER A 169 24.05 15.79 -20.43
CA SER A 169 23.83 16.10 -21.85
C SER A 169 23.08 17.42 -22.02
N LEU A 170 23.42 18.16 -23.06
CA LEU A 170 22.82 19.45 -23.39
C LEU A 170 22.38 19.42 -24.86
N ARG A 171 21.08 19.37 -25.12
CA ARG A 171 20.51 19.38 -26.48
C ARG A 171 19.73 20.66 -26.70
N GLY A 172 20.25 21.55 -27.55
CA GLY A 172 19.63 22.86 -27.77
C GLY A 172 19.59 23.66 -26.46
N ALA A 173 18.38 23.89 -25.93
CA ALA A 173 18.15 24.57 -24.65
C ALA A 173 17.76 23.60 -23.50
N GLU A 174 17.84 22.29 -23.73
CA GLU A 174 17.47 21.27 -22.74
C GLU A 174 18.73 20.66 -22.12
N LEU A 175 18.91 20.84 -20.81
CA LEU A 175 19.94 20.19 -20.01
C LEU A 175 19.36 18.96 -19.36
N ARG A 176 20.04 17.82 -19.45
CA ARG A 176 19.65 16.59 -18.78
C ARG A 176 20.82 16.10 -17.93
N VAL A 177 20.54 15.91 -16.64
CA VAL A 177 21.48 15.45 -15.62
C VAL A 177 20.87 14.21 -15.00
N ARG A 178 21.41 13.05 -15.35
CA ARG A 178 20.96 11.76 -14.81
C ARG A 178 21.96 11.24 -13.80
N SER A 179 21.46 10.66 -12.71
CA SER A 179 22.33 9.85 -11.87
C SER A 179 22.76 8.64 -12.72
N SER A 180 24.05 8.51 -12.91
CA SER A 180 24.64 7.39 -13.64
C SER A 180 25.60 6.77 -12.67
N TYR A 181 25.27 5.60 -12.12
CA TYR A 181 26.22 4.83 -11.33
C TYR A 181 27.41 4.44 -12.23
N CYS A 182 28.40 5.32 -12.33
CA CYS A 182 29.74 4.93 -12.72
C CYS A 182 30.42 4.52 -11.44
N THR A 183 30.18 3.27 -11.13
CA THR A 183 31.24 2.32 -10.89
C THR A 183 32.64 2.95 -11.07
N THR A 184 33.34 3.17 -9.96
CA THR A 184 34.67 3.81 -9.98
C THR A 184 35.68 2.94 -10.74
N GLN A 185 36.93 3.37 -10.95
CA GLN A 185 37.98 2.46 -11.47
C GLN A 185 38.12 1.16 -10.65
N PHE A 186 37.62 1.15 -9.41
CA PHE A 186 37.50 -0.04 -8.59
C PHE A 186 36.46 -1.02 -9.14
N ASP A 187 35.33 -0.52 -9.63
CA ASP A 187 34.27 -1.35 -10.16
C ASP A 187 34.55 -1.92 -11.54
N HIS A 188 35.34 -1.31 -12.42
CA HIS A 188 35.75 -2.03 -13.65
C HIS A 188 36.60 -3.27 -13.34
N ILE A 189 37.32 -3.26 -12.22
CA ILE A 189 38.07 -4.43 -11.72
C ILE A 189 37.09 -5.42 -11.08
N VAL A 190 36.13 -4.95 -10.29
CA VAL A 190 35.09 -5.80 -9.66
C VAL A 190 34.16 -6.42 -10.71
N ASP A 191 33.75 -5.67 -11.73
CA ASP A 191 32.84 -6.10 -12.78
C ASP A 191 33.57 -6.99 -13.81
N TRP A 192 34.89 -6.79 -14.01
CA TRP A 192 35.76 -7.78 -14.67
C TRP A 192 35.93 -9.06 -13.81
N PHE A 193 35.97 -8.94 -12.49
CA PHE A 193 36.06 -10.07 -11.55
C PHE A 193 34.74 -10.85 -11.46
N GLU A 194 33.59 -10.17 -11.47
CA GLU A 194 32.23 -10.73 -11.47
C GLU A 194 31.84 -11.35 -12.82
N ARG A 195 32.35 -10.79 -13.93
CA ARG A 195 32.22 -11.35 -15.29
C ARG A 195 33.36 -12.29 -15.67
N GLY A 196 34.34 -12.48 -14.78
CA GLY A 196 35.41 -13.45 -14.88
C GLY A 196 34.89 -14.89 -14.83
N PRO A 197 35.76 -15.92 -14.94
CA PRO A 197 35.32 -17.30 -14.96
C PRO A 197 34.43 -17.60 -13.73
N ARG A 198 33.26 -18.22 -13.95
CA ARG A 198 32.20 -18.53 -12.95
C ARG A 198 32.70 -19.19 -11.66
N THR A 199 33.94 -19.66 -11.66
CA THR A 199 34.73 -20.14 -10.54
C THR A 199 35.07 -19.08 -9.48
N LEU A 200 34.52 -17.87 -9.46
CA LEU A 200 34.69 -16.92 -8.33
C LEU A 200 33.37 -16.62 -7.59
N ARG A 201 32.24 -17.15 -8.05
CA ARG A 201 30.94 -17.10 -7.36
C ARG A 201 30.62 -18.31 -6.49
N ASP A 202 31.49 -19.32 -6.52
CA ASP A 202 31.37 -20.48 -5.65
C ASP A 202 32.33 -20.24 -4.49
N HIS A 203 31.83 -19.98 -3.27
CA HIS A 203 32.65 -19.77 -2.07
C HIS A 203 33.80 -20.80 -1.94
N ARG A 204 33.59 -22.03 -2.46
CA ARG A 204 34.57 -23.13 -2.49
C ARG A 204 35.85 -22.79 -3.25
N THR A 205 35.82 -21.86 -4.18
CA THR A 205 36.99 -21.49 -4.97
C THR A 205 37.87 -20.48 -4.26
N TYR A 206 37.33 -19.64 -3.38
CA TYR A 206 38.16 -18.83 -2.47
C TYR A 206 39.01 -19.72 -1.58
N PHE A 207 38.42 -20.80 -1.04
CA PHE A 207 39.16 -21.78 -0.23
C PHE A 207 40.24 -22.52 -1.02
N ARG A 208 39.94 -22.93 -2.26
CA ARG A 208 40.91 -23.67 -3.11
C ARG A 208 42.01 -22.79 -3.70
N ALA A 209 41.71 -21.53 -3.99
CA ALA A 209 42.63 -20.61 -4.64
C ALA A 209 43.43 -19.74 -3.66
N ALA A 210 43.11 -19.74 -2.35
CA ALA A 210 43.80 -18.95 -1.34
C ALA A 210 45.33 -19.07 -1.39
N GLY A 211 45.85 -20.29 -1.50
CA GLY A 211 47.30 -20.53 -1.62
C GLY A 211 47.90 -19.99 -2.92
N LEU A 212 47.17 -20.10 -4.03
CA LEU A 212 47.60 -19.59 -5.34
C LEU A 212 47.70 -18.06 -5.32
N TYR A 213 46.67 -17.38 -4.82
CA TYR A 213 46.64 -15.92 -4.73
C TYR A 213 47.67 -15.38 -3.74
N ALA A 214 47.87 -16.05 -2.60
CA ALA A 214 48.93 -15.71 -1.66
C ALA A 214 50.32 -15.85 -2.30
N GLY A 215 50.56 -16.92 -3.06
CA GLY A 215 51.80 -17.12 -3.82
C GLY A 215 52.02 -16.05 -4.90
N MET A 216 50.99 -15.70 -5.67
CA MET A 216 51.05 -14.64 -6.68
C MET A 216 51.35 -13.27 -6.05
N ALA A 217 50.74 -12.96 -4.90
CA ALA A 217 51.00 -11.70 -4.19
C ALA A 217 52.45 -11.58 -3.72
N VAL A 218 53.02 -12.67 -3.18
CA VAL A 218 54.45 -12.73 -2.82
C VAL A 218 55.33 -12.54 -4.05
N MET A 219 55.07 -13.27 -5.13
CA MET A 219 55.85 -13.18 -6.37
C MET A 219 55.85 -11.76 -6.95
N LEU A 220 54.72 -11.06 -6.88
CA LEU A 220 54.59 -9.70 -7.41
C LEU A 220 55.25 -8.64 -6.52
N VAL A 221 55.11 -8.74 -5.20
CA VAL A 221 55.51 -7.70 -4.26
C VAL A 221 56.98 -7.84 -3.84
N THR A 222 57.41 -9.04 -3.46
CA THR A 222 58.77 -9.26 -2.92
C THR A 222 59.69 -9.96 -3.92
N GLY A 223 59.14 -10.65 -4.93
CA GLY A 223 59.90 -11.40 -5.92
C GLY A 223 61.00 -10.60 -6.66
N PRO A 224 60.70 -9.43 -7.26
CA PRO A 224 61.71 -8.64 -7.99
C PRO A 224 62.86 -8.17 -7.10
N SER A 225 62.54 -7.73 -5.87
CA SER A 225 63.52 -7.26 -4.90
C SER A 225 64.38 -8.40 -4.36
N LEU A 226 63.80 -9.58 -4.12
CA LEU A 226 64.52 -10.77 -3.68
C LEU A 226 65.48 -11.27 -4.77
N PHE A 227 65.05 -11.24 -6.03
CA PHE A 227 65.89 -11.58 -7.18
C PHE A 227 67.07 -10.61 -7.31
N TYR A 228 66.82 -9.30 -7.21
CA TYR A 228 67.86 -8.27 -7.22
C TYR A 228 68.88 -8.45 -6.09
N ALA A 229 68.41 -8.60 -4.84
CA ALA A 229 69.28 -8.81 -3.68
C ALA A 229 70.15 -10.07 -3.81
N SER A 230 69.61 -11.13 -4.43
CA SER A 230 70.32 -12.39 -4.67
C SER A 230 71.46 -12.25 -5.69
N ILE A 231 71.25 -11.47 -6.76
CA ILE A 231 72.28 -11.21 -7.78
C ILE A 231 73.41 -10.34 -7.22
N HIS A 232 73.09 -9.35 -6.38
CA HIS A 232 74.04 -8.34 -5.92
C HIS A 232 74.77 -8.68 -4.61
N ALA A 233 74.65 -9.90 -4.15
CA ALA A 233 75.29 -10.38 -2.94
C ALA A 233 74.83 -9.79 -1.60
N LEU A 234 73.58 -9.33 -1.53
CA LEU A 234 73.03 -8.63 -0.37
C LEU A 234 72.27 -9.60 0.57
N TRP A 235 73.02 -10.44 1.28
CA TRP A 235 72.47 -11.56 2.05
C TRP A 235 71.50 -11.15 3.16
N TYR A 236 71.78 -10.03 3.82
CA TYR A 236 70.92 -9.51 4.88
C TYR A 236 69.55 -9.04 4.35
N GLU A 237 69.55 -8.31 3.22
CA GLU A 237 68.32 -7.84 2.58
C GLU A 237 67.49 -9.01 2.05
N ALA A 238 68.14 -10.03 1.49
CA ALA A 238 67.46 -11.24 1.01
C ALA A 238 66.76 -12.00 2.16
N ILE A 239 67.38 -12.10 3.33
CA ILE A 239 66.77 -12.74 4.52
C ILE A 239 65.56 -11.94 5.00
N LEU A 240 65.67 -10.61 5.12
CA LEU A 240 64.56 -9.76 5.54
C LEU A 240 63.39 -9.82 4.54
N LEU A 241 63.66 -9.79 3.23
CA LEU A 241 62.65 -9.93 2.18
C LEU A 241 62.01 -11.32 2.20
N GLY A 242 62.77 -12.38 2.49
CA GLY A 242 62.24 -13.73 2.68
C GLY A 242 61.25 -13.81 3.85
N LEU A 243 61.60 -13.24 5.01
CA LEU A 243 60.69 -13.16 6.16
C LEU A 243 59.44 -12.34 5.83
N ALA A 244 59.60 -11.18 5.18
CA ALA A 244 58.47 -10.36 4.74
C ALA A 244 57.54 -11.10 3.76
N SER A 245 58.11 -11.94 2.88
CA SER A 245 57.36 -12.78 1.95
C SER A 245 56.49 -13.81 2.67
N VAL A 246 57.01 -14.45 3.72
CA VAL A 246 56.24 -15.42 4.54
C VAL A 246 55.08 -14.73 5.26
N VAL A 247 55.32 -13.55 5.83
CA VAL A 247 54.26 -12.76 6.49
C VAL A 247 53.19 -12.33 5.49
N LEU A 248 53.60 -11.84 4.32
CA LEU A 248 52.68 -11.45 3.25
C LEU A 248 51.84 -12.63 2.76
N PHE A 249 52.45 -13.80 2.56
CA PHE A 249 51.73 -15.03 2.21
C PHE A 249 50.66 -15.37 3.24
N GLY A 250 51.04 -15.41 4.53
CA GLY A 250 50.13 -15.73 5.63
C GLY A 250 48.97 -14.74 5.73
N LEU A 251 49.24 -13.44 5.57
CA LEU A 251 48.22 -12.40 5.65
C LEU A 251 47.20 -12.54 4.50
N VAL A 252 47.68 -12.68 3.26
CA VAL A 252 46.81 -12.85 2.09
C VAL A 252 46.02 -14.15 2.18
N TYR A 253 46.64 -15.24 2.62
CA TYR A 253 45.98 -16.52 2.81
C TYR A 253 44.85 -16.44 3.84
N VAL A 254 45.11 -15.87 5.02
CA VAL A 254 44.10 -15.68 6.07
C VAL A 254 42.98 -14.76 5.60
N ALA A 255 43.31 -13.64 4.96
CA ALA A 255 42.32 -12.72 4.42
C ALA A 255 41.38 -13.44 3.44
N MET A 256 41.93 -14.25 2.53
CA MET A 256 41.12 -15.01 1.56
C MET A 256 40.22 -16.06 2.23
N MET A 257 40.73 -16.74 3.26
CA MET A 257 39.95 -17.71 4.05
C MET A 257 38.80 -17.04 4.81
N VAL A 258 39.04 -15.85 5.38
CA VAL A 258 38.01 -15.07 6.09
C VAL A 258 36.93 -14.60 5.12
N ILE A 259 37.32 -14.07 3.97
CA ILE A 259 36.37 -13.65 2.93
C ILE A 259 35.53 -14.84 2.46
N GLY A 260 36.15 -15.97 2.15
CA GLY A 260 35.44 -17.18 1.74
C GLY A 260 34.46 -17.69 2.79
N ARG A 261 34.80 -17.57 4.09
CA ARG A 261 33.90 -17.96 5.19
C ARG A 261 32.72 -17.00 5.35
N VAL A 262 32.96 -15.70 5.28
CA VAL A 262 31.89 -14.69 5.36
C VAL A 262 30.93 -14.84 4.18
N GLU A 263 31.46 -15.07 2.98
CA GLU A 263 30.64 -15.27 1.79
C GLU A 263 29.79 -16.55 1.89
N TYR A 264 30.39 -17.66 2.35
CA TYR A 264 29.67 -18.90 2.63
C TYR A 264 28.52 -18.69 3.63
N ASP A 265 28.79 -18.04 4.77
CA ASP A 265 27.78 -17.79 5.80
C ASP A 265 26.66 -16.87 5.27
N ASN A 266 26.96 -15.93 4.37
CA ASN A 266 25.97 -15.06 3.74
C ASN A 266 25.11 -15.81 2.71
N GLU A 267 25.70 -16.66 1.88
CA GLU A 267 24.98 -17.54 0.95
C GLU A 267 24.03 -18.49 1.71
N GLU A 268 24.51 -19.10 2.80
CA GLU A 268 23.68 -20.00 3.61
C GLU A 268 22.49 -19.26 4.23
N LYS A 269 22.71 -18.06 4.80
CA LYS A 269 21.63 -17.25 5.39
C LYS A 269 20.64 -16.75 4.35
N THR A 270 21.10 -16.37 3.16
CA THR A 270 20.21 -15.92 2.09
C THR A 270 19.35 -17.07 1.57
N GLU A 271 19.91 -18.28 1.44
CA GLU A 271 19.11 -19.47 1.13
C GLU A 271 18.11 -19.82 2.23
N GLN A 272 18.52 -19.77 3.50
CA GLN A 272 17.63 -20.02 4.63
C GLN A 272 16.47 -19.02 4.67
N LEU A 273 16.75 -17.72 4.48
CA LEU A 273 15.74 -16.67 4.41
C LEU A 273 14.79 -16.88 3.22
N ALA A 274 15.34 -17.22 2.04
CA ALA A 274 14.53 -17.49 0.85
C ALA A 274 13.58 -18.68 1.08
N ARG A 275 14.05 -19.77 1.72
CA ARG A 275 13.21 -20.92 2.07
C ARG A 275 12.14 -20.55 3.10
N ALA A 276 12.50 -19.82 4.16
CA ALA A 276 11.55 -19.37 5.17
C ALA A 276 10.45 -18.47 4.59
N LEU A 277 10.80 -17.56 3.67
CA LEU A 277 9.84 -16.72 2.96
C LEU A 277 8.93 -17.55 2.03
N GLN A 278 9.48 -18.54 1.33
CA GLN A 278 8.66 -19.44 0.51
C GLN A 278 7.66 -20.25 1.34
N ASP A 279 8.10 -20.76 2.49
CA ASP A 279 7.22 -21.50 3.38
C ASP A 279 6.14 -20.59 3.99
N LEU A 280 6.49 -19.36 4.39
CA LEU A 280 5.52 -18.38 4.87
C LEU A 280 4.44 -18.08 3.82
N HIS A 281 4.82 -17.83 2.56
CA HIS A 281 3.85 -17.63 1.48
C HIS A 281 2.93 -18.84 1.30
N ARG A 282 3.49 -20.06 1.31
CA ARG A 282 2.68 -21.29 1.21
C ARG A 282 1.68 -21.44 2.35
N TYR A 283 2.06 -21.07 3.58
CA TYR A 283 1.14 -21.12 4.72
C TYR A 283 0.03 -20.08 4.57
N THR A 284 0.37 -18.84 4.20
CA THR A 284 -0.62 -17.78 3.96
C THR A 284 -1.58 -18.15 2.83
N ASP A 285 -1.10 -18.73 1.73
CA ASP A 285 -1.95 -19.19 0.62
C ASP A 285 -2.90 -20.31 1.03
N ARG A 286 -2.43 -21.26 1.86
CA ARG A 286 -3.26 -22.34 2.40
C ARG A 286 -4.36 -21.80 3.31
N ILE A 287 -4.00 -20.92 4.25
CA ILE A 287 -4.96 -20.28 5.16
C ILE A 287 -5.99 -19.48 4.35
N GLY A 288 -5.53 -18.72 3.35
CA GLY A 288 -6.43 -18.01 2.44
C GLY A 288 -7.42 -18.96 1.74
N THR A 289 -6.93 -20.04 1.16
CA THR A 289 -7.78 -21.03 0.47
C THR A 289 -8.84 -21.64 1.40
N ASP A 290 -8.48 -21.96 2.64
CA ASP A 290 -9.43 -22.53 3.61
C ASP A 290 -10.45 -21.49 4.09
N LEU A 291 -10.04 -20.23 4.27
CA LEU A 291 -10.97 -19.12 4.56
C LEU A 291 -11.93 -18.84 3.40
N ASP A 292 -11.49 -18.95 2.14
CA ASP A 292 -12.38 -18.80 0.97
C ASP A 292 -13.43 -19.91 0.90
N ARG A 293 -13.06 -21.13 1.30
CA ARG A 293 -14.03 -22.24 1.42
C ARG A 293 -15.03 -21.98 2.54
N ALA A 294 -14.56 -21.49 3.69
CA ALA A 294 -15.44 -21.13 4.80
C ALA A 294 -16.43 -20.02 4.39
N ARG A 295 -15.95 -19.00 3.67
CA ARG A 295 -16.78 -17.94 3.08
C ARG A 295 -17.88 -18.51 2.19
N GLN A 296 -17.55 -19.41 1.27
CA GLN A 296 -18.54 -20.05 0.39
C GLN A 296 -19.61 -20.84 1.15
N VAL A 297 -19.28 -21.39 2.31
CA VAL A 297 -20.25 -22.06 3.19
C VAL A 297 -21.14 -21.03 3.88
N GLN A 298 -20.56 -19.98 4.47
CA GLN A 298 -21.31 -18.91 5.14
C GLN A 298 -22.25 -18.18 4.19
N GLU A 299 -21.83 -17.88 2.95
CA GLU A 299 -22.67 -17.29 1.91
C GLU A 299 -23.89 -18.16 1.56
N LYS A 300 -23.84 -19.48 1.81
CA LYS A 300 -25.00 -20.37 1.64
C LYS A 300 -25.93 -20.40 2.85
N PHE A 301 -25.49 -19.93 4.02
CA PHE A 301 -26.37 -19.82 5.19
C PHE A 301 -27.38 -18.69 5.05
N LEU A 302 -26.97 -17.60 4.39
CA LEU A 302 -27.77 -16.41 4.21
C LEU A 302 -28.86 -16.63 3.14
N PRO A 303 -30.12 -16.32 3.47
CA PRO A 303 -31.22 -16.43 2.52
C PRO A 303 -31.06 -15.41 1.39
N ARG A 304 -31.27 -15.87 0.14
CA ARG A 304 -31.36 -14.98 -1.01
C ARG A 304 -32.72 -14.27 -1.02
N PRO A 305 -32.80 -12.95 -1.26
CA PRO A 305 -34.06 -12.22 -1.26
C PRO A 305 -35.15 -12.85 -2.12
N GLU A 306 -34.82 -13.45 -3.26
CA GLU A 306 -35.80 -14.07 -4.18
C GLU A 306 -36.37 -15.39 -3.66
N ARG A 307 -35.71 -16.00 -2.66
CA ARG A 307 -36.11 -17.28 -2.06
C ARG A 307 -36.71 -17.11 -0.65
N MET A 308 -36.74 -15.89 -0.14
CA MET A 308 -37.39 -15.61 1.15
C MET A 308 -38.91 -15.86 1.05
N PRO A 309 -39.56 -16.28 2.14
CA PRO A 309 -40.98 -16.65 2.14
C PRO A 309 -41.91 -15.45 1.88
N HIS A 310 -43.17 -15.75 1.52
CA HIS A 310 -44.27 -14.79 1.48
C HIS A 310 -44.06 -13.56 0.57
N GLN A 311 -43.38 -13.72 -0.57
CA GLN A 311 -43.08 -12.67 -1.57
C GLN A 311 -44.32 -11.89 -2.10
N GLN A 312 -45.50 -12.50 -1.98
CA GLN A 312 -46.78 -11.88 -2.36
C GLN A 312 -47.22 -10.81 -1.34
N HIS A 313 -46.87 -10.99 -0.06
CA HIS A 313 -47.22 -10.10 1.05
C HIS A 313 -46.06 -9.18 1.44
N ILE A 314 -44.82 -9.61 1.18
CA ILE A 314 -43.61 -8.94 1.63
C ILE A 314 -42.65 -8.73 0.46
N ARG A 315 -42.07 -7.54 0.37
CA ARG A 315 -40.91 -7.25 -0.46
C ARG A 315 -39.66 -7.36 0.41
N TRP A 316 -38.74 -8.23 0.03
CA TRP A 316 -37.48 -8.42 0.72
C TRP A 316 -36.33 -7.74 -0.03
N ALA A 317 -35.36 -7.24 0.73
CA ALA A 317 -34.05 -6.88 0.22
C ALA A 317 -33.01 -7.13 1.30
N SER A 318 -31.82 -7.58 0.91
CA SER A 318 -30.73 -7.78 1.87
C SER A 318 -29.37 -7.54 1.24
N ARG A 319 -28.40 -7.27 2.08
CA ARG A 319 -26.98 -7.10 1.73
C ARG A 319 -26.14 -7.61 2.88
N PHE A 320 -25.09 -8.35 2.57
CA PHE A 320 -24.09 -8.79 3.54
C PHE A 320 -22.69 -8.57 2.97
N GLU A 321 -21.84 -7.84 3.68
CA GLU A 321 -20.47 -7.56 3.31
C GLU A 321 -19.56 -7.77 4.54
N PRO A 322 -18.85 -8.90 4.64
CA PRO A 322 -17.96 -9.15 5.77
C PRO A 322 -16.73 -8.22 5.72
N ALA A 323 -16.18 -7.85 6.88
CA ALA A 323 -14.94 -7.10 7.02
C ALA A 323 -13.74 -7.92 6.53
N GLU A 324 -13.72 -9.19 6.90
CA GLU A 324 -12.72 -10.18 6.48
C GLU A 324 -13.30 -11.15 5.43
N ARG A 325 -12.70 -12.34 5.30
CA ARG A 325 -13.23 -13.38 4.41
C ARG A 325 -14.53 -13.99 4.96
N VAL A 326 -14.68 -14.04 6.27
CA VAL A 326 -15.87 -14.55 7.00
C VAL A 326 -16.21 -13.59 8.14
N GLY A 327 -17.49 -13.54 8.54
CA GLY A 327 -18.00 -12.58 9.52
C GLY A 327 -18.78 -13.20 10.69
N GLY A 328 -19.08 -12.38 11.71
CA GLY A 328 -19.97 -12.68 12.84
C GLY A 328 -21.41 -12.25 12.62
N ASP A 329 -21.63 -11.25 11.77
CA ASP A 329 -22.97 -10.81 11.36
C ASP A 329 -23.73 -11.92 10.60
N TYR A 330 -24.98 -12.13 10.98
CA TYR A 330 -25.83 -13.18 10.42
C TYR A 330 -27.31 -12.81 10.48
N PHE A 331 -28.05 -13.11 9.42
CA PHE A 331 -29.50 -13.00 9.44
C PHE A 331 -30.16 -14.18 8.72
N ASP A 332 -31.38 -14.49 9.11
CA ASP A 332 -32.19 -15.53 8.51
C ASP A 332 -33.67 -15.18 8.51
N VAL A 333 -34.38 -15.74 7.54
CA VAL A 333 -35.81 -15.53 7.34
C VAL A 333 -36.42 -16.83 6.87
N ALA A 334 -37.41 -17.33 7.59
CA ALA A 334 -38.07 -18.58 7.27
C ALA A 334 -39.58 -18.51 7.55
N ALA A 335 -40.37 -19.20 6.72
CA ALA A 335 -41.78 -19.40 7.00
C ALA A 335 -41.89 -20.32 8.22
N VAL A 336 -42.66 -19.89 9.21
CA VAL A 336 -43.10 -20.79 10.29
C VAL A 336 -44.25 -21.61 9.75
N ASP A 337 -45.24 -20.97 9.12
CA ASP A 337 -46.38 -21.65 8.50
C ASP A 337 -46.90 -20.85 7.29
N GLU A 338 -48.12 -21.13 6.85
CA GLU A 338 -48.77 -20.49 5.70
C GLU A 338 -48.92 -18.97 5.84
N ASP A 339 -48.93 -18.44 7.07
CA ASP A 339 -49.24 -17.04 7.33
C ASP A 339 -48.12 -16.31 8.08
N ARG A 340 -47.23 -17.03 8.77
CA ARG A 340 -46.23 -16.45 9.65
C ARG A 340 -44.81 -16.62 9.12
N VAL A 341 -44.02 -15.56 9.25
CA VAL A 341 -42.57 -15.55 8.99
C VAL A 341 -41.81 -15.19 10.25
N VAL A 342 -40.75 -15.95 10.54
CA VAL A 342 -39.79 -15.60 11.58
C VAL A 342 -38.57 -14.94 10.95
N ILE A 343 -38.05 -13.92 11.64
CA ILE A 343 -36.87 -13.16 11.26
C ILE A 343 -35.89 -13.25 12.42
N LEU A 344 -34.65 -13.61 12.10
CA LEU A 344 -33.52 -13.57 13.00
C LEU A 344 -32.49 -12.63 12.40
N PHE A 345 -32.01 -11.68 13.19
CA PHE A 345 -30.89 -10.82 12.83
C PHE A 345 -29.95 -10.78 14.02
N SER A 346 -28.68 -11.13 13.82
CA SER A 346 -27.72 -11.30 14.90
C SER A 346 -26.35 -10.77 14.52
N ASP A 347 -25.69 -10.20 15.51
CA ASP A 347 -24.27 -9.95 15.51
C ASP A 347 -23.64 -10.78 16.65
N VAL A 348 -22.55 -11.46 16.33
CA VAL A 348 -21.82 -12.33 17.27
C VAL A 348 -20.53 -11.64 17.67
N CYS A 349 -20.30 -11.52 18.98
CA CYS A 349 -19.10 -10.88 19.49
C CYS A 349 -17.80 -11.49 18.93
N GLY A 350 -16.94 -10.61 18.41
CA GLY A 350 -15.68 -10.94 17.77
C GLY A 350 -15.79 -10.92 16.25
N HIS A 351 -14.69 -11.21 15.56
CA HIS A 351 -14.65 -11.22 14.09
C HIS A 351 -13.97 -12.50 13.57
N GLY A 352 -14.07 -12.73 12.27
CA GLY A 352 -13.38 -13.82 11.59
C GLY A 352 -13.94 -15.21 11.92
N MET A 353 -13.06 -16.21 12.03
CA MET A 353 -13.46 -17.63 12.03
C MET A 353 -14.24 -18.05 13.28
N SER A 354 -13.89 -17.54 14.47
CA SER A 354 -14.59 -17.89 15.72
C SER A 354 -16.04 -17.41 15.70
N ALA A 355 -16.28 -16.18 15.25
CA ALA A 355 -17.62 -15.63 15.11
C ALA A 355 -18.43 -16.39 14.06
N ALA A 356 -17.82 -16.69 12.90
CA ALA A 356 -18.44 -17.49 11.84
C ALA A 356 -18.90 -18.88 12.32
N PHE A 357 -18.13 -19.57 13.17
CA PHE A 357 -18.58 -20.84 13.75
C PHE A 357 -19.82 -20.71 14.62
N LEU A 358 -19.92 -19.65 15.42
CA LEU A 358 -21.10 -19.38 16.23
C LEU A 358 -22.32 -19.03 15.37
N THR A 359 -22.15 -18.32 14.24
CA THR A 359 -23.25 -18.13 13.26
C THR A 359 -23.78 -19.46 12.73
N ALA A 360 -22.92 -20.47 12.54
CA ALA A 360 -23.34 -21.80 12.12
C ALA A 360 -24.16 -22.52 13.21
N VAL A 361 -23.80 -22.33 14.49
CA VAL A 361 -24.56 -22.83 15.64
C VAL A 361 -25.94 -22.16 15.70
N LEU A 362 -26.00 -20.85 15.51
CA LEU A 362 -27.26 -20.10 15.44
C LEU A 362 -28.13 -20.59 14.28
N LYS A 363 -27.57 -20.75 13.06
CA LYS A 363 -28.28 -21.31 11.90
C LYS A 363 -28.85 -22.69 12.20
N SER A 364 -28.04 -23.59 12.74
CA SER A 364 -28.48 -24.97 13.03
C SER A 364 -29.60 -25.00 14.06
N THR A 365 -29.52 -24.16 15.10
CA THR A 365 -30.53 -24.07 16.16
C THR A 365 -31.82 -23.47 15.60
N PHE A 366 -31.72 -22.40 14.80
CA PHE A 366 -32.84 -21.77 14.13
C PHE A 366 -33.58 -22.75 13.20
N LEU A 367 -32.85 -23.55 12.41
CA LEU A 367 -33.45 -24.57 11.56
C LEU A 367 -34.17 -25.66 12.37
N GLY A 368 -33.58 -26.13 13.48
CA GLY A 368 -34.22 -27.13 14.34
C GLY A 368 -35.47 -26.60 15.04
N TRP A 369 -35.48 -25.32 15.41
CA TRP A 369 -36.65 -24.68 16.01
C TRP A 369 -37.85 -24.61 15.05
N LEU A 370 -37.59 -24.40 13.75
CA LEU A 370 -38.64 -24.34 12.73
C LEU A 370 -39.48 -25.62 12.67
N ASP A 371 -38.92 -26.79 13.01
CA ASP A 371 -39.66 -28.05 13.02
C ASP A 371 -40.77 -28.09 14.11
N HIS A 372 -40.63 -27.27 15.16
CA HIS A 372 -41.51 -27.30 16.33
C HIS A 372 -42.48 -26.12 16.43
N HIS A 373 -42.30 -25.06 15.62
CA HIS A 373 -43.25 -23.94 15.45
C HIS A 373 -43.69 -23.26 16.76
N THR A 374 -42.78 -23.13 17.73
CA THR A 374 -43.09 -22.59 19.07
C THR A 374 -43.05 -21.05 19.09
N GLY A 375 -43.07 -20.42 20.27
CA GLY A 375 -43.04 -18.96 20.41
C GLY A 375 -41.62 -18.37 20.38
N LEU A 376 -41.51 -17.04 20.24
CA LEU A 376 -40.21 -16.33 20.24
C LEU A 376 -39.40 -16.55 21.53
N ASP A 377 -40.07 -16.71 22.67
CA ASP A 377 -39.41 -16.99 23.95
C ASP A 377 -38.63 -18.31 23.92
N THR A 378 -39.22 -19.34 23.32
CA THR A 378 -38.58 -20.65 23.14
C THR A 378 -37.39 -20.56 22.21
N LEU A 379 -37.54 -19.88 21.05
CA LEU A 379 -36.43 -19.70 20.10
C LEU A 379 -35.23 -19.02 20.76
N ALA A 380 -35.47 -17.89 21.42
CA ALA A 380 -34.40 -17.13 22.08
C ALA A 380 -33.71 -17.94 23.19
N ASN A 381 -34.48 -18.66 24.02
CA ASN A 381 -33.90 -19.50 25.07
C ASN A 381 -33.15 -20.71 24.51
N GLU A 382 -33.58 -21.30 23.39
CA GLU A 382 -32.84 -22.38 22.72
C GLU A 382 -31.51 -21.87 22.13
N LEU A 383 -31.54 -20.76 21.39
CA LEU A 383 -30.34 -20.10 20.87
C LEU A 383 -29.37 -19.76 22.01
N ASN A 384 -29.88 -19.16 23.08
CA ASN A 384 -29.10 -18.84 24.29
C ASN A 384 -28.47 -20.08 24.91
N SER A 385 -29.25 -21.16 25.07
CA SER A 385 -28.79 -22.39 25.70
C SER A 385 -27.68 -23.06 24.89
N HIS A 386 -27.74 -23.02 23.55
CA HIS A 386 -26.67 -23.52 22.69
C HIS A 386 -25.42 -22.66 22.75
N LEU A 387 -25.56 -21.33 22.74
CA LEU A 387 -24.43 -20.41 22.90
C LEU A 387 -23.73 -20.61 24.25
N VAL A 388 -24.46 -20.66 25.36
CA VAL A 388 -23.90 -20.88 26.71
C VAL A 388 -23.13 -22.21 26.81
N ARG A 389 -23.57 -23.25 26.07
CA ARG A 389 -22.92 -24.57 26.10
C ARG A 389 -21.70 -24.68 25.18
N LEU A 390 -21.76 -24.07 24.01
CA LEU A 390 -20.81 -24.32 22.91
C LEU A 390 -19.79 -23.19 22.72
N ALA A 391 -20.14 -21.97 23.11
CA ALA A 391 -19.26 -20.83 22.92
C ALA A 391 -18.20 -20.76 24.04
N PRO A 392 -16.97 -20.31 23.72
CA PRO A 392 -15.97 -20.02 24.74
C PRO A 392 -16.47 -19.01 25.79
N SER A 393 -15.99 -19.13 27.03
CA SER A 393 -16.31 -18.19 28.11
C SER A 393 -16.10 -16.74 27.67
N GLY A 394 -17.11 -15.89 27.86
CA GLY A 394 -17.08 -14.48 27.45
C GLY A 394 -17.58 -14.20 26.03
N SER A 395 -17.99 -15.23 25.28
CA SER A 395 -18.67 -15.04 23.98
C SER A 395 -20.15 -14.77 24.19
N PHE A 396 -20.70 -13.83 23.44
CA PHE A 396 -22.11 -13.48 23.45
C PHE A 396 -22.60 -13.11 22.05
N ALA A 397 -23.91 -13.05 21.86
CA ALA A 397 -24.51 -12.62 20.60
C ALA A 397 -25.63 -11.61 20.87
N ALA A 398 -25.59 -10.51 20.13
CA ALA A 398 -26.63 -9.50 20.09
C ALA A 398 -27.66 -9.94 19.05
N VAL A 399 -28.89 -10.26 19.46
CA VAL A 399 -29.88 -10.89 18.56
C VAL A 399 -31.21 -10.16 18.59
N PHE A 400 -31.75 -9.84 17.42
CA PHE A 400 -33.13 -9.42 17.23
C PHE A 400 -33.94 -10.54 16.62
N LEU A 401 -35.07 -10.87 17.24
CA LEU A 401 -36.02 -11.86 16.75
C LEU A 401 -37.37 -11.20 16.48
N ALA A 402 -38.01 -11.59 15.38
CA ALA A 402 -39.37 -11.17 15.08
C ALA A 402 -40.20 -12.30 14.49
N LEU A 403 -41.50 -12.29 14.80
CA LEU A 403 -42.51 -13.15 14.21
C LEU A 403 -43.58 -12.24 13.60
N TYR A 404 -43.75 -12.32 12.28
CA TYR A 404 -44.68 -11.49 11.54
C TYR A 404 -45.81 -12.32 10.95
N ASP A 405 -47.05 -11.99 11.31
CA ASP A 405 -48.27 -12.56 10.73
C ASP A 405 -48.71 -11.71 9.53
N THR A 406 -48.63 -12.32 8.34
CA THR A 406 -48.94 -11.67 7.05
C THR A 406 -50.43 -11.41 6.84
N ARG A 407 -51.33 -12.03 7.62
CA ARG A 407 -52.78 -11.82 7.49
C ARG A 407 -53.21 -10.50 8.08
N CYS A 408 -52.84 -10.24 9.33
CA CYS A 408 -53.27 -9.06 10.08
C CYS A 408 -52.19 -7.98 10.17
N GLY A 409 -50.94 -8.30 9.80
CA GLY A 409 -49.80 -7.40 9.87
C GLY A 409 -49.22 -7.27 11.28
N ARG A 410 -49.53 -8.19 12.19
CA ARG A 410 -48.99 -8.20 13.57
C ARG A 410 -47.54 -8.65 13.54
N LEU A 411 -46.66 -7.81 14.07
CA LEU A 411 -45.24 -8.09 14.31
C LEU A 411 -45.02 -8.24 15.80
N GLU A 412 -44.63 -9.43 16.25
CA GLU A 412 -44.10 -9.68 17.58
C GLU A 412 -42.58 -9.68 17.52
N TYR A 413 -41.90 -9.09 18.49
CA TYR A 413 -40.45 -8.99 18.46
C TYR A 413 -39.82 -8.92 19.85
N ALA A 414 -38.57 -9.35 19.93
CA ALA A 414 -37.70 -9.25 21.09
C ALA A 414 -36.30 -8.83 20.65
N ASN A 415 -35.76 -7.77 21.27
CA ASN A 415 -34.39 -7.33 21.04
C ASN A 415 -33.50 -7.77 22.21
N CYS A 416 -32.64 -8.75 21.98
CA CYS A 416 -31.65 -9.27 22.92
C CYS A 416 -30.29 -8.57 22.70
N GLY A 417 -30.29 -7.25 22.87
CA GLY A 417 -29.10 -6.41 22.84
C GLY A 417 -28.55 -6.03 21.46
N HIS A 418 -29.24 -6.37 20.37
CA HIS A 418 -28.89 -5.91 19.02
C HIS A 418 -28.93 -4.38 18.92
N GLN A 419 -27.80 -3.81 18.51
CA GLN A 419 -27.65 -2.40 18.19
C GLN A 419 -26.99 -2.25 16.81
N PRO A 420 -27.39 -1.25 16.01
CA PRO A 420 -28.54 -0.36 16.20
C PRO A 420 -29.89 -1.09 16.28
N GLU A 421 -30.87 -0.47 16.92
CA GLU A 421 -32.23 -1.02 16.98
C GLU A 421 -32.90 -0.92 15.59
N PRO A 422 -33.66 -1.93 15.13
CA PRO A 422 -34.32 -1.87 13.82
C PRO A 422 -35.25 -0.66 13.68
N TRP A 423 -35.27 -0.05 12.50
CA TRP A 423 -36.09 1.13 12.20
C TRP A 423 -37.40 0.75 11.53
N LEU A 424 -38.49 1.27 12.06
CA LEU A 424 -39.77 1.35 11.37
C LEU A 424 -39.80 2.63 10.53
N CYS A 425 -39.97 2.47 9.23
CA CYS A 425 -40.18 3.52 8.24
C CYS A 425 -41.64 3.47 7.76
N PRO A 426 -42.55 4.29 8.34
CA PRO A 426 -43.95 4.29 7.95
C PRO A 426 -44.15 4.79 6.52
N ALA A 427 -45.12 4.23 5.80
CA ALA A 427 -45.52 4.73 4.48
C ALA A 427 -46.20 6.11 4.55
N GLU A 428 -46.93 6.36 5.64
CA GLU A 428 -47.67 7.61 5.83
C GLU A 428 -46.73 8.77 6.17
N ALA A 429 -46.74 9.82 5.34
CA ALA A 429 -45.84 10.97 5.47
C ALA A 429 -45.94 11.72 6.82
N LYS A 430 -47.07 11.57 7.54
CA LYS A 430 -47.29 12.20 8.85
C LYS A 430 -46.57 11.47 9.99
N GLU A 431 -46.23 10.20 9.80
CA GLU A 431 -45.50 9.42 10.80
C GLU A 431 -43.99 9.51 10.55
N THR A 432 -43.21 9.60 11.63
CA THR A 432 -41.75 9.71 11.58
C THR A 432 -41.09 8.34 11.64
N VAL A 433 -39.97 8.19 10.93
CA VAL A 433 -39.07 7.03 11.09
C VAL A 433 -38.63 6.95 12.55
N ARG A 434 -38.69 5.74 13.13
CA ARG A 434 -38.37 5.52 14.55
C ARG A 434 -37.76 4.14 14.81
N PRO A 435 -36.83 4.01 15.77
CA PRO A 435 -36.32 2.70 16.20
C PRO A 435 -37.37 1.94 17.03
N LEU A 436 -37.26 0.60 17.05
CA LEU A 436 -38.10 -0.28 17.85
C LEU A 436 -37.59 -0.47 19.29
N SER A 437 -37.45 0.61 20.05
CA SER A 437 -36.74 0.64 21.35
C SER A 437 -37.43 -0.04 22.54
N ASN A 438 -38.64 -0.56 22.38
CA ASN A 438 -39.51 -0.92 23.52
C ASN A 438 -39.34 -2.37 24.02
N ALA A 439 -38.44 -3.16 23.43
CA ALA A 439 -38.30 -4.60 23.69
C ALA A 439 -36.86 -5.00 24.07
N ARG A 440 -36.24 -4.29 25.03
CA ARG A 440 -34.84 -4.50 25.43
C ARG A 440 -34.69 -5.68 26.38
N ASN A 441 -33.86 -6.64 26.00
CA ASN A 441 -33.52 -7.85 26.73
C ASN A 441 -32.00 -8.01 26.83
N LEU A 442 -31.53 -8.90 27.71
CA LEU A 442 -30.12 -9.23 27.85
C LEU A 442 -29.59 -9.94 26.59
N LEU A 443 -28.30 -9.77 26.28
CA LEU A 443 -27.63 -10.49 25.19
C LEU A 443 -27.65 -12.00 25.45
N LEU A 444 -27.65 -12.77 24.35
CA LEU A 444 -27.55 -14.22 24.44
C LEU A 444 -26.12 -14.62 24.83
N GLY A 445 -26.00 -15.72 25.57
CA GLY A 445 -24.73 -16.28 26.02
C GLY A 445 -24.27 -15.80 27.40
N ILE A 446 -24.93 -14.78 27.98
CA ILE A 446 -24.54 -14.22 29.29
C ILE A 446 -25.12 -15.02 30.46
N GLU A 447 -26.44 -15.22 30.47
CA GLU A 447 -27.13 -15.97 31.52
C GLU A 447 -27.73 -17.28 30.98
N PRO A 448 -27.81 -18.36 31.78
CA PRO A 448 -28.35 -19.63 31.31
C PRO A 448 -29.81 -19.60 30.85
N ARG A 449 -30.60 -18.63 31.35
CA ARG A 449 -32.02 -18.48 31.02
C ARG A 449 -32.38 -17.01 30.90
N LEU A 450 -33.11 -16.66 29.84
CA LEU A 450 -33.52 -15.29 29.56
C LEU A 450 -34.99 -15.08 29.99
N ALA A 451 -35.24 -13.99 30.71
CA ALA A 451 -36.59 -13.49 30.96
C ALA A 451 -36.95 -12.45 29.91
N LEU A 452 -37.65 -12.86 28.85
CA LEU A 452 -37.85 -12.03 27.67
C LEU A 452 -39.09 -11.15 27.76
N GLN A 453 -38.90 -9.86 27.46
CA GLN A 453 -39.93 -8.91 27.13
C GLN A 453 -40.18 -8.94 25.62
N ILE A 454 -41.31 -9.51 25.23
CA ILE A 454 -41.81 -9.50 23.85
C ILE A 454 -42.76 -8.31 23.70
N ARG A 455 -42.61 -7.57 22.60
CA ARG A 455 -43.52 -6.49 22.22
C ARG A 455 -44.21 -6.81 20.91
N SER A 456 -45.37 -6.20 20.70
CA SER A 456 -46.13 -6.32 19.47
C SER A 456 -46.47 -4.95 18.90
N LEU A 457 -46.55 -4.88 17.57
CA LEU A 457 -47.07 -3.73 16.83
C LEU A 457 -47.69 -4.21 15.52
N TYR A 458 -48.45 -3.34 14.85
CA TYR A 458 -49.06 -3.65 13.56
C TYR A 458 -48.41 -2.84 12.45
N LEU A 459 -47.91 -3.53 11.43
CA LEU A 459 -47.40 -2.92 10.21
C LEU A 459 -48.55 -2.68 9.22
N LYS A 460 -48.51 -1.57 8.50
CA LYS A 460 -49.44 -1.23 7.43
C LYS A 460 -48.83 -1.55 6.06
N PRO A 461 -49.64 -1.82 5.01
CA PRO A 461 -49.13 -1.86 3.64
C PRO A 461 -48.33 -0.60 3.30
N GLY A 462 -47.14 -0.80 2.74
CA GLY A 462 -46.15 0.23 2.45
C GLY A 462 -45.11 0.44 3.56
N ASP A 463 -45.39 0.06 4.81
CA ASP A 463 -44.42 0.22 5.90
C ASP A 463 -43.19 -0.65 5.64
N THR A 464 -42.03 -0.10 5.98
CA THR A 464 -40.75 -0.77 5.82
C THR A 464 -40.06 -0.92 7.17
N LEU A 465 -39.68 -2.15 7.52
CA LEU A 465 -38.85 -2.48 8.67
C LEU A 465 -37.43 -2.74 8.17
N LEU A 466 -36.46 -2.05 8.76
CA LEU A 466 -35.06 -2.08 8.34
C LEU A 466 -34.17 -2.50 9.50
N PHE A 467 -33.36 -3.53 9.25
CA PHE A 467 -32.34 -4.06 10.14
C PHE A 467 -30.97 -3.73 9.55
N VAL A 468 -30.06 -3.28 10.41
CA VAL A 468 -28.73 -2.83 10.03
C VAL A 468 -27.80 -3.17 11.19
N SER A 469 -26.64 -3.78 10.92
CA SER A 469 -25.60 -3.98 11.93
C SER A 469 -24.83 -2.69 12.22
N ASP A 470 -24.11 -2.68 13.34
CA ASP A 470 -23.25 -1.57 13.75
C ASP A 470 -22.18 -1.22 12.70
N GLY A 471 -21.58 -2.18 12.00
CA GLY A 471 -20.56 -1.90 10.98
C GLY A 471 -21.02 -1.01 9.81
N VAL A 472 -22.33 -0.80 9.62
CA VAL A 472 -22.88 0.20 8.69
C VAL A 472 -22.87 1.60 9.30
N VAL A 473 -23.23 1.73 10.58
CA VAL A 473 -23.29 3.01 11.30
C VAL A 473 -21.90 3.45 11.78
N GLU A 474 -21.03 2.51 12.10
CA GLU A 474 -19.65 2.71 12.55
C GLU A 474 -18.64 2.66 11.40
N SER A 475 -19.11 2.71 10.15
CA SER A 475 -18.25 2.62 8.95
C SER A 475 -17.12 3.66 8.85
N ALA A 476 -17.14 4.70 9.67
CA ALA A 476 -16.13 5.77 9.75
C ALA A 476 -15.00 5.48 10.76
N GLY A 477 -15.11 4.41 11.55
CA GLY A 477 -14.11 3.99 12.54
C GLY A 477 -14.10 4.74 13.86
N GLU A 478 -14.96 5.77 14.00
CA GLU A 478 -15.32 6.33 15.29
C GLU A 478 -16.74 5.92 15.63
N ASP A 479 -16.91 5.50 16.88
CA ASP A 479 -18.17 5.20 17.56
C ASP A 479 -18.91 6.54 17.76
N ASP A 480 -19.42 7.08 16.65
CA ASP A 480 -20.02 8.39 16.56
C ASP A 480 -21.55 8.26 16.76
N PRO A 481 -22.07 8.58 17.96
CA PRO A 481 -23.50 8.47 18.25
C PRO A 481 -24.36 9.39 17.36
N TYR A 482 -23.77 10.38 16.68
CA TYR A 482 -24.48 11.21 15.71
C TYR A 482 -24.83 10.44 14.43
N ARG A 483 -24.10 9.37 14.06
CA ARG A 483 -24.34 8.63 12.82
C ARG A 483 -25.66 7.86 12.81
N THR A 484 -26.09 7.35 13.95
CA THR A 484 -27.44 6.76 14.09
C THR A 484 -28.53 7.81 13.80
N GLY A 485 -28.30 9.06 14.24
CA GLY A 485 -29.17 10.20 13.95
C GLY A 485 -29.13 10.61 12.47
N GLU A 486 -27.93 10.64 11.86
CA GLU A 486 -27.76 10.91 10.42
C GLU A 486 -28.47 9.86 9.57
N LEU A 487 -28.33 8.57 9.90
CA LEU A 487 -29.03 7.49 9.22
C LEU A 487 -30.55 7.62 9.39
N THR A 488 -31.02 7.93 10.60
CA THR A 488 -32.46 8.17 10.84
C THR A 488 -32.99 9.32 9.98
N ALA A 489 -32.24 10.43 9.87
CA ALA A 489 -32.58 11.55 9.01
C ALA A 489 -32.54 11.17 7.51
N PHE A 490 -31.55 10.39 7.10
CA PHE A 490 -31.39 9.87 5.75
C PHE A 490 -32.58 8.99 5.32
N LEU A 491 -33.00 8.07 6.19
CA LEU A 491 -34.20 7.23 6.02
C LEU A 491 -35.46 8.09 5.98
N GLY A 492 -35.53 9.12 6.83
CA GLY A 492 -36.61 10.10 6.87
C GLY A 492 -36.80 10.88 5.56
N GLN A 493 -35.79 10.98 4.70
CA GLN A 493 -35.91 11.61 3.37
C GLN A 493 -36.36 10.62 2.28
N ARG A 494 -36.29 9.31 2.56
CA ARG A 494 -36.46 8.21 1.59
C ARG A 494 -37.56 7.23 1.96
N ARG A 495 -38.51 7.63 2.81
CA ARG A 495 -39.59 6.78 3.36
C ARG A 495 -40.43 6.08 2.28
N ALA A 496 -40.62 6.75 1.15
CA ALA A 496 -41.40 6.24 0.01
C ALA A 496 -40.58 5.38 -0.96
N ALA A 497 -39.27 5.21 -0.72
CA ALA A 497 -38.43 4.39 -1.56
C ALA A 497 -38.81 2.91 -1.43
N GLU A 498 -38.64 2.18 -2.53
CA GLU A 498 -38.71 0.74 -2.51
C GLU A 498 -37.55 0.16 -1.67
N VAL A 499 -37.83 -0.89 -0.89
CA VAL A 499 -36.85 -1.48 0.03
C VAL A 499 -35.55 -1.92 -0.64
N GLY A 500 -35.59 -2.45 -1.87
CA GLY A 500 -34.38 -2.83 -2.62
C GLY A 500 -33.47 -1.64 -2.88
N ARG A 501 -34.05 -0.53 -3.35
CA ARG A 501 -33.33 0.73 -3.57
C ARG A 501 -32.83 1.32 -2.26
N LEU A 502 -33.63 1.22 -1.18
CA LEU A 502 -33.25 1.71 0.13
C LEU A 502 -32.00 0.99 0.67
N VAL A 503 -31.94 -0.35 0.56
CA VAL A 503 -30.77 -1.15 0.97
C VAL A 503 -29.51 -0.76 0.18
N ASP A 504 -29.62 -0.58 -1.13
CA ASP A 504 -28.49 -0.15 -1.96
C ASP A 504 -28.03 1.28 -1.61
N GLU A 505 -28.97 2.17 -1.30
CA GLU A 505 -28.69 3.55 -0.89
C GLU A 505 -28.05 3.62 0.51
N ILE A 506 -28.44 2.76 1.46
CA ILE A 506 -27.79 2.65 2.78
C ILE A 506 -26.36 2.13 2.64
N ARG A 507 -26.15 1.13 1.78
CA ARG A 507 -24.81 0.63 1.47
C ARG A 507 -23.92 1.75 0.91
N ALA A 508 -24.43 2.51 -0.06
CA ALA A 508 -23.72 3.65 -0.63
C ALA A 508 -23.47 4.77 0.38
N TRP A 509 -24.41 4.98 1.33
CA TRP A 509 -24.22 5.91 2.44
C TRP A 509 -23.08 5.46 3.38
N ALA A 510 -22.98 4.16 3.66
CA ALA A 510 -21.91 3.58 4.48
C ALA A 510 -20.52 3.70 3.83
N ASP A 511 -20.46 3.65 2.50
CA ASP A 511 -19.26 3.83 1.68
C ASP A 511 -18.96 5.32 1.34
N GLY A 512 -19.64 6.25 2.00
CA GLY A 512 -19.49 7.68 1.74
C GLY A 512 -18.11 8.25 2.10
N PRO A 513 -17.88 9.56 1.92
CA PRO A 513 -16.57 10.21 2.10
C PRO A 513 -15.96 10.09 3.49
N ARG A 514 -16.77 9.73 4.50
CA ARG A 514 -16.35 9.53 5.89
C ARG A 514 -15.96 8.07 6.19
N ALA A 515 -16.13 7.15 5.25
CA ALA A 515 -15.81 5.74 5.46
C ALA A 515 -14.31 5.54 5.69
N ALA A 516 -13.97 4.59 6.57
CA ALA A 516 -12.59 4.18 6.79
C ALA A 516 -11.98 3.54 5.51
N PRO A 517 -10.65 3.61 5.31
CA PRO A 517 -9.98 3.04 4.13
C PRO A 517 -10.16 1.53 3.98
N ALA A 518 -10.35 0.83 5.12
CA ALA A 518 -10.66 -0.59 5.18
C ALA A 518 -11.93 -0.79 6.02
N ARG A 519 -12.71 -1.84 5.72
CA ARG A 519 -13.85 -2.22 6.55
C ARG A 519 -13.34 -2.69 7.90
N LEU A 520 -13.82 -2.05 8.96
CA LEU A 520 -13.44 -2.36 10.34
C LEU A 520 -14.33 -3.46 10.92
N ASP A 521 -15.59 -3.52 10.47
CA ASP A 521 -16.56 -4.51 10.92
C ASP A 521 -17.49 -4.97 9.77
N ASP A 522 -18.18 -6.07 10.01
CA ASP A 522 -19.12 -6.68 9.11
C ASP A 522 -20.34 -5.78 8.88
N ARG A 523 -20.93 -5.87 7.69
CA ARG A 523 -22.12 -5.08 7.34
C ARG A 523 -23.23 -5.98 6.88
N ALA A 524 -24.25 -6.11 7.72
CA ALA A 524 -25.51 -6.74 7.38
C ALA A 524 -26.62 -5.69 7.27
N ILE A 525 -27.41 -5.78 6.20
CA ILE A 525 -28.62 -4.99 5.99
C ILE A 525 -29.72 -5.95 5.56
N LEU A 526 -30.86 -5.91 6.26
CA LEU A 526 -32.08 -6.63 5.88
C LEU A 526 -33.25 -5.66 5.89
N GLY A 527 -34.06 -5.70 4.83
CA GLY A 527 -35.24 -4.89 4.67
C GLY A 527 -36.47 -5.74 4.40
N LEU A 528 -37.55 -5.44 5.12
CA LEU A 528 -38.88 -5.99 4.96
C LEU A 528 -39.82 -4.83 4.63
N GLN A 529 -40.48 -4.86 3.47
CA GLN A 529 -41.54 -3.89 3.15
C GLN A 529 -42.86 -4.60 2.92
N VAL A 530 -43.90 -4.20 3.65
CA VAL A 530 -45.23 -4.81 3.55
C VAL A 530 -45.86 -4.40 2.22
N ARG A 531 -46.19 -5.37 1.36
CA ARG A 531 -46.89 -5.12 0.09
C ARG A 531 -48.40 -5.15 0.28
N ALA A 532 -48.90 -6.21 0.90
CA ALA A 532 -50.31 -6.47 1.07
C ALA A 532 -50.52 -7.41 2.27
N LEU A 533 -51.64 -7.24 2.96
CA LEU A 533 -52.09 -8.14 4.02
C LEU A 533 -53.00 -9.21 3.43
N ALA A 534 -52.96 -10.44 3.96
CA ALA A 534 -53.80 -11.53 3.45
C ALA A 534 -55.28 -11.42 3.84
N CYS A 535 -55.63 -10.64 4.89
CA CYS A 535 -57.03 -10.33 5.24
C CYS A 535 -57.26 -8.86 5.62
N GLU A 536 -58.53 -8.44 5.67
CA GLU A 536 -58.90 -7.15 6.27
C GLU A 536 -58.62 -7.17 7.78
N ARG A 537 -58.17 -6.03 8.32
CA ARG A 537 -57.70 -5.91 9.71
C ARG A 537 -58.78 -6.29 10.73
N PRO A 538 -58.37 -6.82 11.91
CA PRO A 538 -59.21 -6.77 13.10
C PRO A 538 -59.63 -5.33 13.40
N THR A 539 -60.86 -5.11 13.87
CA THR A 539 -61.36 -3.77 14.21
C THR A 539 -60.57 -3.16 15.38
N VAL A 540 -60.59 -1.82 15.53
CA VAL A 540 -59.88 -1.10 16.60
C VAL A 540 -60.19 -1.65 18.00
N ASP A 541 -61.41 -2.13 18.22
CA ASP A 541 -61.83 -2.79 19.47
C ASP A 541 -61.13 -4.15 19.70
N GLN A 542 -60.87 -4.93 18.64
CA GLN A 542 -60.11 -6.18 18.72
C GLN A 542 -58.62 -5.91 18.95
N MET A 543 -58.08 -4.85 18.36
CA MET A 543 -56.69 -4.42 18.57
C MET A 543 -56.44 -3.90 20.00
N ALA A 544 -57.43 -3.24 20.60
CA ALA A 544 -57.37 -2.76 21.99
C ALA A 544 -57.52 -3.90 23.02
N ALA A 545 -58.32 -4.93 22.70
CA ALA A 545 -58.47 -6.12 23.55
C ALA A 545 -57.17 -6.94 23.62
N ASP A 546 -56.48 -7.12 22.48
CA ASP A 546 -55.19 -7.84 22.42
C ASP A 546 -54.04 -7.05 23.07
N ALA A 547 -54.12 -5.72 23.11
CA ALA A 547 -53.13 -4.88 23.79
C ALA A 547 -53.22 -4.96 25.34
N TYR A 548 -54.32 -5.49 25.88
CA TYR A 548 -54.58 -5.63 27.31
C TYR A 548 -54.40 -7.05 27.86
N VAL A 549 -54.11 -8.04 27.00
CA VAL A 549 -53.80 -9.42 27.40
C VAL A 549 -52.31 -9.70 27.16
N ILE A 550 -51.45 -9.09 27.99
CA ILE A 550 -50.08 -9.55 28.31
C ILE A 550 -49.84 -9.29 29.79
#